data_AF-A0A645E396-F1
#
_entry.id   AF-A0A645E396-F1
#
_cell.length_a   1.000
_cell.length_b   1.000
_cell.length_c   1.000
_cell.angle_alpha   90.00
_cell.angle_beta   90.00
_cell.angle_gamma   90.00
#
_symmetry.space_group_name_H-M   'P 1'
#
loop_
_entity.id
_entity.type
_entity.pdbx_description
1 polymer ?
#
loop_
_entity_poly.entity_id
_entity_poly.type
_entity_poly.pdbx_seq_one_letter_code
_entity_poly.pdbx_strand_id
1 'polypeptide(L)'
;MEDAVKTCISIGSFVVIFSVLINIIKSNGYFNIALIYVSKYTTLPIEVLQSFTLGILEVTNGCNLIALSALSFNPKLIISSFLIAFSGLSITSQVYSLVYKHKVSINKYIVLKVLQGIIASVITFIICNLGFTHITEDVFLDGYSKVPSLSPFLIGIIFLIALPIIVDRLRALIRVP
;
A
#
# COMPACT_ATOMS: atom_id res chain seq x y z
N MET A 1 -0.79 -29.56 4.75
CA MET A 1 -0.73 -28.78 6.02
C MET A 1 0.70 -28.32 6.30
N GLU A 2 1.70 -29.22 6.22
CA GLU A 2 3.12 -28.88 6.43
C GLU A 2 3.62 -27.72 5.55
N ASP A 3 3.28 -27.69 4.26
CA ASP A 3 3.74 -26.63 3.35
C ASP A 3 3.13 -25.26 3.70
N ALA A 4 1.86 -25.24 4.10
CA ALA A 4 1.21 -24.00 4.55
C ALA A 4 1.87 -23.43 5.81
N VAL A 5 2.23 -24.29 6.77
CA VAL A 5 2.95 -23.89 7.98
C VAL A 5 4.35 -23.36 7.63
N LYS A 6 5.09 -24.05 6.75
CA LYS A 6 6.40 -23.59 6.28
C LYS A 6 6.32 -22.22 5.63
N THR A 7 5.35 -21.98 4.75
CA THR A 7 5.15 -20.66 4.12
C THR A 7 4.77 -19.61 5.15
N CYS A 8 3.88 -19.91 6.10
CA CYS A 8 3.49 -18.96 7.16
C CYS A 8 4.69 -18.56 8.04
N ILE A 9 5.49 -19.53 8.49
CA ILE A 9 6.72 -19.27 9.26
C ILE A 9 7.70 -18.43 8.44
N SER A 10 7.84 -18.71 7.14
CA SER A 10 8.66 -17.89 6.25
C SER A 10 8.15 -16.44 6.18
N ILE A 11 6.85 -16.19 6.04
CA ILE A 11 6.29 -14.82 6.06
C ILE A 11 6.62 -14.15 7.39
N GLY A 12 6.34 -14.83 8.50
CA GLY A 12 6.59 -14.31 9.85
C GLY A 12 8.05 -13.95 10.09
N SER A 13 9.00 -14.79 9.64
CA SER A 13 10.43 -14.55 9.86
C SER A 13 10.93 -13.29 9.13
N PHE A 14 10.50 -13.07 7.88
CA PHE A 14 10.83 -11.85 7.15
C PHE A 14 10.24 -10.61 7.83
N VAL A 15 8.98 -10.65 8.27
CA VAL A 15 8.36 -9.52 8.98
C VAL A 15 9.10 -9.20 10.29
N VAL A 16 9.48 -10.22 11.08
CA VAL A 16 10.21 -10.05 12.34
C VAL A 16 11.61 -9.48 12.12
N ILE A 17 12.38 -10.02 11.17
CA ILE A 17 13.74 -9.52 10.85
C ILE A 17 13.69 -8.06 10.43
N PHE A 18 12.76 -7.70 9.54
CA PHE A 18 12.61 -6.31 9.11
C PHE A 18 12.11 -5.40 10.23
N SER A 19 11.27 -5.89 11.15
CA SER A 19 10.85 -5.12 12.34
C SER A 19 12.04 -4.80 13.27
N VAL A 20 12.95 -5.76 13.48
CA VAL A 20 14.19 -5.53 14.24
C VAL A 20 15.10 -4.54 13.52
N LEU A 21 15.27 -4.70 12.20
CA LEU A 21 16.07 -3.79 11.37
C LEU A 21 15.51 -2.35 11.42
N ILE A 22 14.20 -2.19 11.38
CA ILE A 22 13.53 -0.89 11.57
C ILE A 22 13.91 -0.29 12.91
N ASN A 23 13.87 -1.05 14.01
CA ASN A 23 14.23 -0.53 15.33
C ASN A 23 15.70 -0.11 15.42
N ILE A 24 16.62 -0.84 14.75
CA ILE A 24 18.03 -0.46 14.65
C ILE A 24 18.21 0.84 13.84
N ILE A 25 17.47 1.01 12.75
CA ILE A 25 17.52 2.24 11.95
C ILE A 25 16.97 3.42 12.75
N LYS A 26 15.85 3.23 13.47
CA LYS A 26 15.23 4.30 14.28
C LYS A 26 16.11 4.74 15.45
N SER A 27 16.88 3.83 16.05
CA SER A 27 17.81 4.17 17.14
C SER A 27 19.09 4.86 16.64
N ASN A 28 19.33 4.88 15.33
CA ASN A 28 20.49 5.52 14.74
C ASN A 28 20.25 7.03 14.51
N GLY A 29 21.06 7.87 15.13
CA GLY A 29 20.98 9.34 14.98
C GLY A 29 21.13 9.84 13.55
N TYR A 30 21.91 9.14 12.70
CA TYR A 30 22.07 9.50 11.28
C TYR A 30 20.77 9.41 10.49
N PHE A 31 19.86 8.52 10.86
CA PHE A 31 18.57 8.39 10.21
C PHE A 31 17.73 9.67 10.41
N ASN A 32 17.66 10.19 11.65
CA ASN A 32 16.95 11.43 11.93
C ASN A 32 17.58 12.63 11.20
N ILE A 33 18.92 12.70 11.15
CA ILE A 33 19.62 13.76 10.41
C ILE A 33 19.26 13.70 8.92
N ALA A 34 19.27 12.51 8.31
CA ALA A 34 18.88 12.34 6.92
C ALA A 34 17.43 12.79 6.67
N LEU A 35 16.51 12.44 7.57
CA LEU A 35 15.10 12.88 7.46
C LEU A 35 14.95 14.40 7.57
N ILE A 36 15.71 15.08 8.44
CA ILE A 36 15.71 16.54 8.55
C ILE A 36 16.16 17.20 7.23
N TYR A 37 17.24 16.68 6.63
CA TYR A 37 17.71 17.17 5.34
C TYR A 37 16.65 17.00 4.25
N VAL A 38 16.03 15.81 4.15
CA VAL A 38 14.99 15.54 3.16
C VAL A 38 13.75 16.42 3.41
N SER A 39 13.35 16.60 4.67
CA SER A 39 12.23 17.47 5.07
C SER A 39 12.44 18.91 4.61
N LYS A 40 13.67 19.44 4.75
CA LYS A 40 14.00 20.80 4.27
C LYS A 40 13.80 20.97 2.76
N TYR A 41 14.12 19.97 1.95
CA TYR A 41 13.96 20.04 0.49
C TYR A 41 12.53 19.76 0.01
N THR A 42 11.81 18.89 0.71
CA THR A 42 10.47 18.43 0.30
C THR A 42 9.34 19.20 0.96
N THR A 43 9.61 19.98 2.00
CA THR A 43 8.63 20.63 2.89
C THR A 43 7.65 19.67 3.57
N LEU A 44 7.94 18.36 3.55
CA LEU A 44 7.12 17.34 4.20
C LEU A 44 7.48 17.20 5.69
N PRO A 45 6.49 16.93 6.57
CA PRO A 45 6.78 16.66 7.97
C PRO A 45 7.70 15.45 8.13
N ILE A 46 8.66 15.56 9.07
CA ILE A 46 9.63 14.49 9.36
C ILE A 46 8.93 13.16 9.69
N GLU A 47 7.81 13.22 10.43
CA GLU A 47 7.01 12.04 10.78
C GLU A 47 6.49 11.29 9.56
N VAL A 48 6.09 12.01 8.51
CA VAL A 48 5.58 11.41 7.26
C VAL A 48 6.72 10.74 6.50
N LEU A 49 7.86 11.42 6.39
CA LEU A 49 9.05 10.87 5.75
C LEU A 49 9.56 9.63 6.49
N GLN A 50 9.56 9.67 7.83
CA GLN A 50 9.90 8.52 8.66
C GLN A 50 8.95 7.36 8.39
N SER A 51 7.64 7.59 8.50
CA SER A 51 6.62 6.55 8.33
C SER A 51 6.67 5.93 6.93
N PHE A 52 6.84 6.77 5.89
CA PHE A 52 7.00 6.30 4.52
C PHE A 52 8.27 5.48 4.31
N THR A 53 9.41 5.95 4.83
CA THR A 53 10.70 5.26 4.69
C THR A 53 10.67 3.90 5.40
N LEU A 54 10.12 3.85 6.61
CA LEU A 54 9.95 2.60 7.35
C LEU A 54 8.92 1.68 6.67
N GLY A 55 7.90 2.26 6.03
CA GLY A 55 6.93 1.51 5.22
C GLY A 55 7.52 0.89 3.95
N ILE A 56 8.51 1.52 3.32
CA ILE A 56 9.27 0.93 2.23
C ILE A 56 10.02 -0.32 2.72
N LEU A 57 10.53 -0.31 3.94
CA LEU A 57 11.20 -1.47 4.53
C LEU A 57 10.20 -2.57 4.85
N GLU A 58 9.15 -2.23 5.60
CA GLU A 58 8.13 -3.17 6.06
C GLU A 58 6.77 -2.47 6.12
N VAL A 59 5.85 -2.96 5.29
CA VAL A 59 4.57 -2.31 5.00
C VAL A 59 3.67 -2.16 6.23
N THR A 60 3.65 -3.15 7.14
CA THR A 60 2.71 -3.14 8.27
C THR A 60 3.08 -2.06 9.30
N ASN A 61 4.36 -1.94 9.66
CA ASN A 61 4.87 -0.88 10.52
C ASN A 61 4.68 0.50 9.88
N GLY A 62 4.98 0.66 8.59
CA GLY A 62 4.79 1.94 7.90
C GLY A 62 3.34 2.40 7.90
N CYS A 63 2.41 1.50 7.55
CA CYS A 63 0.98 1.81 7.55
C CYS A 63 0.47 2.13 8.96
N ASN A 64 0.93 1.41 9.99
CA ASN A 64 0.57 1.73 11.37
C ASN A 64 1.03 3.14 11.78
N LEU A 65 2.27 3.52 11.45
CA LEU A 65 2.78 4.86 11.73
C LEU A 65 2.02 5.95 10.95
N ILE A 66 1.67 5.71 9.69
CA ILE A 66 0.84 6.63 8.91
C ILE A 66 -0.55 6.78 9.53
N ALA A 67 -1.17 5.68 9.95
CA ALA A 67 -2.50 5.70 10.57
C ALA A 67 -2.52 6.55 11.86
N LEU A 68 -1.46 6.44 12.67
CA LEU A 68 -1.29 7.19 13.92
C LEU A 68 -0.81 8.65 13.72
N SER A 69 -0.31 9.01 12.54
CA SER A 69 0.20 10.36 12.27
C SER A 69 -0.87 11.46 12.34
N ALA A 70 -0.46 12.72 12.48
CA ALA A 70 -1.36 13.88 12.48
C ALA A 70 -1.89 14.28 11.08
N LEU A 71 -1.60 13.50 10.04
CA LEU A 71 -2.10 13.77 8.69
C LEU A 71 -3.64 13.74 8.62
N SER A 72 -4.20 14.52 7.70
CA SER A 72 -5.62 14.39 7.35
C SER A 72 -5.92 13.03 6.72
N PHE A 73 -7.20 12.65 6.70
CA PHE A 73 -7.64 11.31 6.30
C PHE A 73 -7.20 10.92 4.87
N ASN A 74 -7.37 11.83 3.90
CA ASN A 74 -7.07 11.54 2.49
C ASN A 74 -5.57 11.22 2.25
N PRO A 75 -4.59 12.03 2.71
CA PRO A 75 -3.18 11.67 2.65
C PRO A 75 -2.84 10.32 3.29
N LYS A 76 -3.45 9.99 4.44
CA LYS A 76 -3.21 8.69 5.09
C LYS A 76 -3.61 7.52 4.19
N LEU A 77 -4.76 7.63 3.51
CA LEU A 77 -5.22 6.62 2.56
C LEU A 77 -4.31 6.51 1.34
N ILE A 78 -3.92 7.65 0.75
CA ILE A 78 -3.10 7.69 -0.46
C ILE A 78 -1.73 7.05 -0.21
N ILE A 79 -1.07 7.41 0.90
CA ILE A 79 0.25 6.87 1.24
C ILE A 79 0.15 5.38 1.63
N SER A 80 -0.85 5.01 2.42
CA SER A 80 -1.08 3.59 2.78
C SER A 80 -1.36 2.74 1.53
N SER A 81 -2.16 3.24 0.58
CA SER A 81 -2.45 2.57 -0.69
C SER A 81 -1.17 2.31 -1.50
N PHE A 82 -0.28 3.30 -1.60
CA PHE A 82 1.03 3.13 -2.21
C PHE A 82 1.82 1.99 -1.54
N LEU A 83 1.97 2.04 -0.22
CA LEU A 83 2.81 1.09 0.53
C LEU A 83 2.27 -0.34 0.43
N ILE A 84 0.95 -0.52 0.56
CA ILE A 84 0.28 -1.82 0.44
C ILE A 84 0.51 -2.42 -0.95
N ALA A 85 0.32 -1.62 -2.02
CA ALA A 85 0.53 -2.09 -3.39
C ALA A 85 2.01 -2.39 -3.70
N PHE A 86 2.92 -1.53 -3.21
CA PHE A 86 4.37 -1.71 -3.33
C PHE A 86 4.88 -2.95 -2.58
N SER A 87 4.22 -3.37 -1.49
CA SER A 87 4.51 -4.55 -0.65
C SER A 87 5.78 -4.50 0.22
N GLY A 88 6.60 -3.44 0.13
CA GLY A 88 7.79 -3.29 0.97
C GLY A 88 8.94 -4.24 0.63
N LEU A 89 10.12 -3.99 1.21
CA LEU A 89 11.32 -4.80 1.01
C LEU A 89 11.23 -6.16 1.72
N SER A 90 10.49 -6.26 2.83
CA SER A 90 10.26 -7.53 3.53
C SER A 90 9.59 -8.57 2.64
N ILE A 91 8.46 -8.22 2.01
CA ILE A 91 7.74 -9.11 1.09
C ILE A 91 8.55 -9.32 -0.19
N THR A 92 9.22 -8.29 -0.71
CA THR A 92 10.10 -8.44 -1.89
C THR A 92 11.22 -9.46 -1.65
N SER A 93 11.85 -9.42 -0.46
CA SER A 93 12.90 -10.37 -0.08
C SER A 93 12.35 -11.78 0.09
N GLN A 94 11.14 -11.90 0.65
CA GLN A 94 10.44 -13.18 0.71
C GLN A 94 10.18 -13.75 -0.69
N VAL A 95 9.62 -12.95 -1.60
CA VAL A 95 9.35 -13.39 -2.98
C VAL A 95 10.64 -13.82 -3.64
N TYR A 96 11.72 -13.05 -3.48
CA TYR A 96 13.03 -13.43 -4.00
C TYR A 96 13.51 -14.79 -3.49
N SER A 97 13.34 -15.09 -2.20
CA SER A 97 13.71 -16.38 -1.61
C SER A 97 13.00 -17.59 -2.23
N LEU A 98 11.82 -17.36 -2.83
CA LEU A 98 11.05 -18.38 -3.54
C LEU A 98 11.42 -18.46 -5.03
N VAL A 99 11.58 -17.31 -5.69
CA VAL A 99 11.69 -17.25 -7.16
C VAL A 99 13.12 -17.25 -7.70
N TYR A 100 14.15 -17.07 -6.85
CA TYR A 100 15.55 -16.97 -7.31
C TYR A 100 16.01 -18.21 -8.09
N LYS A 101 15.47 -19.39 -7.78
CA LYS A 101 15.77 -20.65 -8.48
C LYS A 101 15.19 -20.73 -9.89
N HIS A 102 14.20 -19.90 -10.20
CA HIS A 102 13.41 -19.97 -11.43
C HIS A 102 13.80 -18.91 -12.48
N LYS A 103 15.00 -18.31 -12.36
CA LYS A 103 15.52 -17.27 -13.27
C LYS A 103 14.61 -16.04 -13.42
N VAL A 104 13.73 -15.80 -12.45
CA VAL A 104 12.87 -14.61 -12.42
C VAL A 104 13.72 -13.41 -11.99
N SER A 105 13.76 -12.37 -12.83
CA SER A 105 14.52 -11.15 -12.53
C SER A 105 13.85 -10.32 -11.43
N ILE A 106 14.47 -10.27 -10.24
CA ILE A 106 13.94 -9.50 -9.11
C ILE A 106 13.88 -7.99 -9.38
N ASN A 107 14.82 -7.45 -10.16
CA ASN A 107 14.82 -6.03 -10.51
C ASN A 107 13.55 -5.64 -11.29
N LYS A 108 13.13 -6.48 -12.25
CA LYS A 108 11.88 -6.28 -12.99
C LYS A 108 10.67 -6.34 -12.07
N TYR A 109 10.66 -7.29 -11.13
CA TYR A 109 9.61 -7.39 -10.12
C TYR A 109 9.50 -6.11 -9.28
N ILE A 110 10.62 -5.59 -8.78
CA ILE A 110 10.66 -4.36 -7.97
C ILE A 110 10.14 -3.16 -8.78
N VAL A 111 10.59 -2.98 -10.02
CA VAL A 111 10.13 -1.86 -10.88
C VAL A 111 8.61 -1.93 -11.10
N LEU A 112 8.09 -3.14 -11.38
CA LEU A 112 6.64 -3.33 -11.52
C LEU A 112 5.89 -3.06 -10.22
N LYS A 113 6.45 -3.41 -9.06
CA LYS A 113 5.87 -3.10 -7.74
C LYS A 113 5.85 -1.62 -7.42
N VAL A 114 6.91 -0.88 -7.75
CA VAL A 114 6.93 0.59 -7.61
C VAL A 114 5.84 1.21 -8.49
N LEU A 115 5.76 0.79 -9.76
CA LEU A 115 4.72 1.27 -10.67
C LEU A 115 3.31 0.93 -10.15
N GLN A 116 3.11 -0.29 -9.62
CA GLN A 116 1.86 -0.70 -8.99
C GLN A 116 1.49 0.21 -7.80
N GLY A 117 2.46 0.57 -6.97
CA GLY A 117 2.29 1.52 -5.87
C GLY A 117 1.84 2.90 -6.35
N ILE A 118 2.50 3.44 -7.38
CA ILE A 118 2.14 4.75 -7.96
C ILE A 118 0.73 4.72 -8.55
N ILE A 119 0.38 3.67 -9.29
CA ILE A 119 -0.96 3.53 -9.87
C ILE A 119 -2.01 3.46 -8.75
N ALA A 120 -1.76 2.67 -7.71
CA ALA A 120 -2.69 2.53 -6.58
C ALA A 120 -2.93 3.87 -5.86
N SER A 121 -1.87 4.64 -5.60
CA SER A 121 -2.00 5.94 -4.93
C SER A 121 -2.72 6.98 -5.78
N VAL A 122 -2.50 6.99 -7.11
CA VAL A 122 -3.23 7.86 -8.04
C VAL A 122 -4.72 7.49 -8.08
N ILE A 123 -5.05 6.20 -8.15
CA ILE A 123 -6.44 5.73 -8.10
C ILE A 123 -7.09 6.17 -6.77
N THR A 124 -6.41 5.96 -5.65
CA THR A 124 -6.92 6.39 -4.34
C THR A 124 -7.10 7.90 -4.25
N PHE A 125 -6.17 8.70 -4.80
CA PHE A 125 -6.32 10.15 -4.85
C PHE A 125 -7.56 10.58 -5.64
N ILE A 126 -7.80 9.97 -6.81
CA ILE A 126 -9.00 10.24 -7.63
C ILE A 126 -10.26 9.89 -6.83
N ILE A 127 -10.30 8.71 -6.21
CA ILE A 127 -11.46 8.27 -5.40
C ILE A 127 -11.71 9.23 -4.23
N CYS A 128 -10.67 9.65 -3.50
CA CYS A 128 -10.81 10.58 -2.38
C CYS A 128 -11.37 11.95 -2.81
N ASN A 129 -11.03 12.43 -4.01
CA ASN A 129 -11.55 13.71 -4.52
C ASN A 129 -12.97 13.62 -5.11
N LEU A 130 -13.44 12.41 -5.43
CA LEU A 130 -14.79 12.19 -5.96
C LEU A 130 -15.90 12.27 -4.89
N GLY A 131 -15.56 12.62 -3.64
CA GLY A 131 -16.53 12.97 -2.60
C GLY A 131 -17.21 11.79 -1.90
N PHE A 132 -16.81 10.54 -2.15
CA PHE A 132 -17.37 9.35 -1.48
C PHE A 132 -17.07 9.30 0.04
N THR A 133 -16.14 10.12 0.54
CA THR A 133 -15.57 10.04 1.90
C THR A 133 -16.33 10.84 2.96
N HIS A 134 -17.40 11.55 2.61
CA HIS A 134 -18.16 12.39 3.56
C HIS A 134 -19.42 11.72 4.14
N ILE A 135 -19.66 10.45 3.81
CA ILE A 135 -20.78 9.68 4.37
C ILE A 135 -20.22 8.76 5.46
N THR A 136 -20.09 9.29 6.68
CA THR A 136 -19.85 8.46 7.86
C THR A 136 -21.21 8.03 8.40
N GLU A 137 -21.56 6.75 8.21
CA GLU A 137 -22.72 6.16 8.86
C GLU A 137 -22.27 5.12 9.86
N ASP A 138 -22.79 5.23 11.09
CA ASP A 138 -22.57 4.25 12.13
C ASP A 138 -23.27 2.94 11.74
N VAL A 139 -22.47 1.90 11.50
CA VAL A 139 -22.97 0.56 11.10
C VAL A 139 -23.79 -0.10 12.21
N PHE A 140 -23.66 0.37 13.46
CA PHE A 140 -24.17 -0.30 14.65
C PHE A 140 -25.27 0.46 15.41
N LEU A 141 -25.70 1.63 14.94
CA LEU A 141 -26.80 2.38 15.56
C LEU A 141 -28.09 2.26 14.75
N ASP A 142 -29.12 1.73 15.41
CA ASP A 142 -30.38 1.25 14.83
C ASP A 142 -31.38 2.40 14.57
N GLY A 143 -30.98 3.36 13.73
CA GLY A 143 -31.73 4.59 13.45
C GLY A 143 -31.54 5.09 12.02
N TYR A 144 -31.73 4.22 11.02
CA TYR A 144 -31.52 4.57 9.62
C TYR A 144 -32.68 5.36 9.01
N SER A 145 -32.37 6.57 8.54
CA SER A 145 -33.09 7.15 7.39
C SER A 145 -32.69 6.39 6.12
N LYS A 146 -33.66 6.12 5.23
CA LYS A 146 -33.42 5.39 3.96
C LYS A 146 -32.42 6.16 3.09
N VAL A 147 -31.16 5.75 3.14
CA VAL A 147 -30.14 6.15 2.15
C VAL A 147 -30.54 5.54 0.79
N PRO A 148 -30.42 6.26 -0.33
CA PRO A 148 -30.68 5.68 -1.64
C PRO A 148 -29.79 4.46 -1.86
N SER A 149 -30.40 3.36 -2.29
CA SER A 149 -29.83 1.99 -2.30
C SER A 149 -28.65 1.75 -3.25
N LEU A 150 -28.24 2.75 -4.02
CA LEU A 150 -26.97 2.75 -4.76
C LEU A 150 -26.14 3.91 -4.25
N SER A 151 -25.47 3.69 -3.12
CA SER A 151 -24.45 4.64 -2.69
C SER A 151 -23.42 4.78 -3.82
N PRO A 152 -22.93 5.99 -4.09
CA PRO A 152 -21.94 6.22 -5.13
C PRO A 152 -20.68 5.31 -4.90
N PHE A 153 -20.43 4.92 -3.65
CA PHE A 153 -19.43 3.90 -3.26
C PHE A 153 -19.63 2.52 -3.94
N LEU A 154 -20.86 2.00 -3.98
CA LEU A 154 -21.18 0.73 -4.65
C LEU A 154 -20.91 0.80 -6.16
N ILE A 155 -21.23 1.94 -6.78
CA ILE A 155 -20.93 2.20 -8.20
C ILE A 155 -19.41 2.23 -8.44
N GLY A 156 -18.66 2.86 -7.53
CA GLY A 156 -17.19 2.87 -7.55
C GLY A 156 -16.58 1.46 -7.46
N ILE A 157 -17.10 0.60 -6.58
CA ILE A 157 -16.65 -0.80 -6.46
C ILE A 157 -16.96 -1.58 -7.74
N ILE A 158 -18.17 -1.45 -8.29
CA ILE A 158 -18.56 -2.13 -9.53
C ILE A 158 -17.66 -1.68 -10.69
N PHE A 159 -17.35 -0.39 -10.79
CA PHE A 159 -16.43 0.14 -11.80
C PHE A 159 -15.01 -0.45 -11.66
N LEU A 160 -14.50 -0.54 -10.44
CA LEU A 160 -13.18 -1.12 -10.14
C LEU A 160 -13.08 -2.61 -10.52
N ILE A 161 -14.13 -3.38 -10.25
CA ILE A 161 -14.22 -4.81 -10.61
C ILE A 161 -14.38 -4.99 -12.13
N ALA A 162 -15.10 -4.08 -12.80
CA ALA A 162 -15.32 -4.15 -14.24
C ALA A 162 -14.06 -3.78 -15.05
N LEU A 163 -13.20 -2.91 -14.53
CA LEU A 163 -11.99 -2.42 -15.20
C LEU A 163 -11.07 -3.52 -15.77
N PRO A 164 -10.64 -4.54 -15.00
CA PRO A 164 -9.82 -5.64 -15.55
C PRO A 164 -10.55 -6.42 -16.66
N ILE A 165 -11.85 -6.65 -16.52
CA ILE A 165 -12.66 -7.34 -17.53
C ILE A 165 -12.71 -6.53 -18.83
N ILE A 166 -12.90 -5.20 -18.73
CA ILE A 166 -12.91 -4.29 -19.87
C ILE A 166 -11.55 -4.27 -20.56
N VAL A 167 -10.45 -4.19 -19.80
CA VAL A 167 -9.09 -4.18 -20.36
C VAL A 167 -8.78 -5.49 -21.09
N ASP A 168 -9.17 -6.64 -20.53
CA ASP A 168 -8.97 -7.94 -21.18
C ASP A 168 -9.78 -8.07 -22.48
N ARG A 169 -11.04 -7.58 -22.47
CA ARG A 169 -11.90 -7.55 -23.66
C ARG A 169 -11.34 -6.61 -24.74
N LEU A 170 -10.83 -5.43 -24.36
CA LEU A 170 -10.21 -4.48 -25.28
C LEU A 170 -8.93 -5.06 -25.90
N ARG A 171 -8.08 -5.74 -25.11
CA ARG A 171 -6.91 -6.43 -25.65
C ARG A 171 -7.27 -7.56 -26.61
N ALA A 172 -8.37 -8.26 -26.38
CA ALA A 172 -8.86 -9.29 -27.29
C ALA A 172 -9.36 -8.70 -28.62
N LEU A 173 -10.01 -7.53 -28.59
CA LEU A 173 -10.47 -6.80 -29.79
C LEU A 173 -9.31 -6.21 -30.62
N ILE A 174 -8.25 -5.76 -29.96
CA ILE A 174 -7.04 -5.24 -30.62
C ILE A 174 -6.15 -6.39 -31.16
N ARG A 175 -6.35 -7.63 -30.68
CA ARG A 175 -5.68 -8.84 -31.15
C ARG A 175 -6.48 -9.63 -32.21
N VAL A 176 -7.56 -9.07 -32.75
CA VAL A 176 -8.20 -9.60 -33.97
C VAL A 176 -7.19 -9.40 -35.11
N PRO A 177 -6.91 -10.45 -35.92
CA PRO A 177 -5.63 -10.67 -36.61
C PRO A 177 -5.10 -9.52 -37.48
#